data_AF-A0A5J4NIY8-F1
#
_entry.id   AF-A0A5J4NIY8-F1
#
_cell.length_a   1.000
_cell.length_b   1.000
_cell.length_c   1.000
_cell.angle_alpha   90.00
_cell.angle_beta   90.00
_cell.angle_gamma   90.00
#
_symmetry.space_group_name_H-M   'P 1'
#
loop_
_entity.id
_entity.type
_entity.pdbx_description
1 polymer ?
#
loop_
_entity_poly.entity_id
_entity_poly.type
_entity_poly.pdbx_seq_one_letter_code
_entity_poly.pdbx_strand_id
1 'polypeptide(L)'
;TSYDILLSLQGKEIFNTLLNLSEKIQVNIAQSGSKKEDPELDAMIAAGARVYWIDVAKLLGQGIIHSKLWIADSKHAYLGSANMDWRSLTEVKELGVLYTNCSIIASDLEKVHETYRIVSTGIPPTVWPTTVWTKYNLTNPMVINLNGIKSTLYFSSSPPEFNPPGRTCDLEAILNTIRKAKKFIYLSVMNYSPEIVSYHSEKKNKFWPVIDNALRSAAIDRGLEVRLLISMWPHTPKTMRSYLSSLKAVDGIGRGHIRVRYFIVPSFTREQKLIPYARVNHNKYMVTDNTGYIGKYYTI
;
A
#
# COMPACT_ATOMS: atom_id res chain seq x y z
N THR A 1 23.00 -1.84 -13.83
CA THR A 1 23.31 -0.41 -14.08
C THR A 1 23.00 0.05 -15.50
N SER A 2 23.47 -0.55 -16.60
CA SER A 2 23.01 -0.11 -17.95
C SER A 2 21.67 -0.73 -18.40
N TYR A 3 21.41 -1.99 -18.06
CA TYR A 3 20.19 -2.69 -18.46
C TYR A 3 18.93 -2.22 -17.74
N ASP A 4 19.04 -1.87 -16.45
CA ASP A 4 17.91 -1.34 -15.67
C ASP A 4 17.38 -0.05 -16.30
N ILE A 5 18.30 0.84 -16.71
CA ILE A 5 17.99 2.12 -17.35
C ILE A 5 17.29 1.91 -18.70
N LEU A 6 17.77 0.97 -19.52
CA LEU A 6 17.20 0.73 -20.85
C LEU A 6 15.80 0.11 -20.77
N LEU A 7 15.55 -0.76 -19.79
CA LEU A 7 14.25 -1.41 -19.59
C LEU A 7 13.23 -0.55 -18.83
N SER A 8 13.68 0.47 -18.11
CA SER A 8 12.81 1.33 -17.30
C SER A 8 12.93 2.81 -17.68
N LEU A 9 13.16 3.08 -18.97
CA LEU A 9 13.42 4.43 -19.47
C LEU A 9 12.32 5.41 -19.07
N GLN A 10 11.05 5.03 -19.21
CA GLN A 10 9.92 5.88 -18.83
C GLN A 10 9.92 6.21 -17.33
N GLY A 11 10.24 5.23 -16.48
CA GLY A 11 10.39 5.47 -15.04
C GLY A 11 11.52 6.44 -14.76
N LYS A 12 12.67 6.28 -15.42
CA LYS A 12 13.84 7.14 -15.22
C LYS A 12 13.60 8.56 -15.74
N GLU A 13 12.84 8.72 -16.82
CA GLU A 13 12.37 10.01 -17.32
C GLU A 13 11.50 10.74 -16.29
N ILE A 14 10.61 10.03 -15.59
CA ILE A 14 9.82 10.61 -14.48
C ILE A 14 10.74 11.13 -13.38
N PHE A 15 11.74 10.34 -12.97
CA PHE A 15 12.73 10.78 -11.97
C PHE A 15 13.49 12.03 -12.43
N ASN A 16 14.03 12.02 -13.65
CA ASN A 16 14.79 13.15 -14.19
C ASN A 16 13.93 14.41 -14.31
N THR A 17 12.66 14.26 -14.70
CA THR A 17 11.71 15.37 -14.76
C THR A 17 11.47 15.96 -13.37
N LEU A 18 11.27 15.11 -12.36
CA LEU A 18 11.06 15.56 -10.98
C LEU A 18 12.32 16.23 -10.40
N LEU A 19 13.51 15.71 -10.71
CA LEU A 19 14.79 16.29 -10.33
C LEU A 19 14.93 17.72 -10.88
N ASN A 20 14.74 17.90 -12.18
CA ASN A 20 14.80 19.21 -12.84
C ASN A 20 13.74 20.20 -12.32
N LEU A 21 12.56 19.69 -11.92
CA LEU A 21 11.50 20.53 -11.36
C LEU A 21 11.80 20.95 -9.92
N SER A 22 12.55 20.18 -9.15
CA SER A 22 12.87 20.49 -7.75
C SER A 22 13.58 21.84 -7.59
N GLU A 23 14.28 22.30 -8.63
CA GLU A 23 14.93 23.62 -8.65
C GLU A 23 13.93 24.79 -8.74
N LYS A 24 12.70 24.51 -9.19
CA LYS A 24 11.69 25.51 -9.57
C LYS A 24 10.45 25.46 -8.70
N ILE A 25 10.15 24.29 -8.13
CA ILE A 25 8.96 24.05 -7.33
C ILE A 25 9.31 23.34 -6.02
N GLN A 26 8.45 23.51 -5.02
CA GLN A 26 8.65 22.82 -3.76
C GLN A 26 8.29 21.33 -3.89
N VAL A 27 9.31 20.47 -3.82
CA VAL A 27 9.15 19.02 -3.75
C VAL A 27 9.40 18.56 -2.32
N ASN A 28 8.43 17.86 -1.73
CA ASN A 28 8.55 17.27 -0.39
C ASN A 28 8.43 15.75 -0.49
N ILE A 29 9.32 15.02 0.17
CA ILE A 29 9.43 13.55 0.08
C ILE A 29 9.42 12.98 1.49
N ALA A 30 8.46 12.11 1.80
CA ALA A 30 8.46 11.29 3.00
C ALA A 30 9.16 9.95 2.71
N GLN A 31 10.31 9.70 3.34
CA GLN A 31 11.13 8.51 3.13
C GLN A 31 11.12 7.61 4.37
N SER A 32 10.85 6.33 4.17
CA SER A 32 10.93 5.33 5.25
C SER A 32 12.38 5.04 5.63
N GLY A 33 12.63 4.91 6.94
CA GLY A 33 13.92 4.50 7.51
C GLY A 33 14.74 5.66 8.05
N SER A 34 15.88 5.32 8.66
CA SER A 34 16.87 6.29 9.09
C SER A 34 17.53 6.97 7.89
N LYS A 35 18.01 8.20 8.10
CA LYS A 35 18.80 8.92 7.10
C LYS A 35 20.04 8.09 6.74
N LYS A 36 20.23 7.89 5.44
CA LYS A 36 21.37 7.18 4.86
C LYS A 36 21.77 7.85 3.54
N GLU A 37 22.99 7.58 3.10
CA GLU A 37 23.45 7.98 1.77
C GLU A 37 22.59 7.30 0.70
N ASP A 38 22.09 8.10 -0.23
CA ASP A 38 21.27 7.65 -1.35
C ASP A 38 21.48 8.65 -2.49
N PRO A 39 22.27 8.31 -3.52
CA PRO A 39 22.65 9.26 -4.57
C PRO A 39 21.46 9.93 -5.27
N GLU A 40 20.31 9.24 -5.38
CA GLU A 40 19.13 9.80 -6.03
C GLU A 40 18.42 10.79 -5.11
N LEU A 41 18.26 10.48 -3.82
CA LEU A 41 17.71 11.44 -2.85
C LEU A 41 18.67 12.60 -2.57
N ASP A 42 19.97 12.35 -2.53
CA ASP A 42 21.00 13.38 -2.34
C ASP A 42 20.98 14.38 -3.52
N ALA A 43 20.83 13.89 -4.76
CA ALA A 43 20.63 14.75 -5.92
C ALA A 43 19.33 15.57 -5.83
N MET A 44 18.22 14.96 -5.39
CA MET A 44 16.96 15.66 -5.16
C MET A 44 17.10 16.77 -4.10
N ILE A 45 17.78 16.50 -2.99
CA ILE A 45 18.05 17.48 -1.94
C ILE A 45 18.93 18.62 -2.49
N ALA A 46 19.97 18.30 -3.25
CA ALA A 46 20.83 19.29 -3.89
C ALA A 46 20.06 20.19 -4.87
N ALA A 47 19.06 19.63 -5.56
CA ALA A 47 18.16 20.38 -6.43
C ALA A 47 17.07 21.18 -5.68
N GLY A 48 16.97 21.09 -4.35
CA GLY A 48 16.04 21.88 -3.53
C GLY A 48 14.87 21.11 -2.91
N ALA A 49 14.76 19.79 -3.13
CA ALA A 49 13.73 18.98 -2.50
C ALA A 49 13.95 18.84 -0.99
N ARG A 50 12.85 18.72 -0.23
CA ARG A 50 12.87 18.45 1.22
C ARG A 50 12.55 17.00 1.48
N VAL A 51 13.44 16.30 2.18
CA VAL A 51 13.25 14.89 2.55
C VAL A 51 13.00 14.75 4.05
N TYR A 52 11.90 14.09 4.41
CA TYR A 52 11.51 13.76 5.78
C TYR A 52 11.76 12.28 6.02
N TRP A 53 12.78 11.97 6.80
CA TRP A 53 13.18 10.59 7.13
C TRP A 53 12.38 10.09 8.33
N ILE A 54 11.68 8.95 8.17
CA ILE A 54 10.76 8.43 9.17
C ILE A 54 11.26 7.07 9.63
N ASP A 55 12.01 7.09 10.73
CA ASP A 55 12.55 5.90 11.36
C ASP A 55 11.50 5.26 12.28
N VAL A 56 10.58 4.51 11.67
CA VAL A 56 9.49 3.81 12.39
C VAL A 56 10.06 2.83 13.41
N ALA A 57 11.18 2.17 13.11
CA ALA A 57 11.82 1.25 14.04
C ALA A 57 12.33 1.98 15.29
N LYS A 58 12.91 3.18 15.15
CA LYS A 58 13.28 4.02 16.29
C LYS A 58 12.07 4.54 17.06
N LEU A 59 10.99 4.89 16.37
CA LEU A 59 9.79 5.49 16.98
C LEU A 59 8.89 4.47 17.70
N LEU A 60 8.75 3.27 17.15
CA LEU A 60 7.79 2.25 17.59
C LEU A 60 8.41 0.87 17.86
N GLY A 61 9.73 0.75 17.76
CA GLY A 61 10.49 -0.49 17.99
C GLY A 61 10.56 -1.44 16.79
N GLN A 62 9.73 -1.26 15.76
CA GLN A 62 9.74 -2.03 14.51
C GLN A 62 8.88 -1.36 13.43
N GLY A 63 9.06 -1.76 12.18
CA GLY A 63 8.19 -1.38 11.06
C GLY A 63 8.82 -0.42 10.06
N ILE A 64 8.08 -0.12 9.00
CA ILE A 64 8.46 0.78 7.91
C ILE A 64 7.21 1.52 7.39
N ILE A 65 7.40 2.67 6.76
CA ILE A 65 6.34 3.31 5.99
C ILE A 65 6.22 2.60 4.65
N HIS A 66 5.06 1.99 4.40
CA HIS A 66 4.77 1.34 3.11
C HIS A 66 3.83 2.16 2.23
N SER A 67 3.59 3.43 2.58
CA SER A 67 2.73 4.31 1.81
C SER A 67 3.36 4.78 0.50
N LYS A 68 2.61 4.73 -0.60
CA LYS A 68 2.93 5.37 -1.88
C LYS A 68 1.77 6.23 -2.31
N LEU A 69 2.03 7.52 -2.38
CA LEU A 69 1.07 8.53 -2.80
C LEU A 69 1.83 9.69 -3.43
N TRP A 70 1.21 10.37 -4.39
CA TRP A 70 1.68 11.63 -4.94
C TRP A 70 0.57 12.65 -4.77
N ILE A 71 0.94 13.89 -4.52
CA ILE A 71 0.03 15.03 -4.52
C ILE A 71 0.70 16.14 -5.33
N ALA A 72 -0.06 16.78 -6.20
CA ALA A 72 0.38 17.97 -6.93
C ALA A 72 -0.67 19.08 -6.80
N ASP A 73 -0.18 20.27 -6.47
CA ASP A 73 -0.91 21.55 -6.43
C ASP A 73 -2.23 21.52 -5.62
N SER A 74 -2.29 20.67 -4.59
CA SER A 74 -3.51 20.44 -3.79
C SER A 74 -4.76 20.13 -4.64
N LYS A 75 -4.54 19.51 -5.81
CA LYS A 75 -5.57 19.34 -6.85
C LYS A 75 -5.52 17.97 -7.51
N HIS A 76 -4.33 17.40 -7.66
CA HIS A 76 -4.13 16.09 -8.24
C HIS A 76 -3.53 15.16 -7.19
N ALA A 77 -3.93 13.90 -7.19
CA ALA A 77 -3.34 12.92 -6.30
C ALA A 77 -3.30 11.52 -6.93
N TYR A 78 -2.27 10.76 -6.59
CA TYR A 78 -2.16 9.34 -6.89
C TYR A 78 -2.10 8.54 -5.60
N LEU A 79 -2.76 7.39 -5.57
CA LEU A 79 -2.69 6.41 -4.49
C LEU A 79 -2.58 5.02 -5.10
N GLY A 80 -1.56 4.24 -4.71
CA GLY A 80 -1.41 2.89 -5.26
C GLY A 80 -0.32 2.06 -4.62
N SER A 81 0.00 0.95 -5.28
CA SER A 81 0.96 -0.05 -4.80
C SER A 81 2.39 0.16 -5.31
N ALA A 82 2.56 0.91 -6.41
CA ALA A 82 3.87 1.21 -7.02
C ALA A 82 4.80 1.90 -6.02
N ASN A 83 5.97 1.31 -5.75
CA ASN A 83 7.04 1.97 -5.03
C ASN A 83 7.52 3.22 -5.79
N MET A 84 8.07 4.20 -5.06
CA MET A 84 8.75 5.37 -5.67
C MET A 84 10.14 5.01 -6.17
N ASP A 85 10.23 3.87 -6.85
CA ASP A 85 11.40 3.39 -7.58
C ASP A 85 10.99 3.37 -9.05
N TRP A 86 11.76 4.05 -9.90
CA TRP A 86 11.46 4.14 -11.32
C TRP A 86 11.36 2.77 -12.00
N ARG A 87 12.02 1.72 -11.47
CA ARG A 87 11.88 0.33 -11.93
C ARG A 87 10.47 -0.23 -11.65
N SER A 88 9.86 0.16 -10.54
CA SER A 88 8.51 -0.32 -10.18
C SER A 88 7.43 0.19 -11.12
N LEU A 89 7.68 1.28 -11.84
CA LEU A 89 6.72 1.87 -12.79
C LEU A 89 6.64 1.11 -14.12
N THR A 90 7.67 0.34 -14.46
CA THR A 90 7.78 -0.36 -15.76
C THR A 90 7.89 -1.88 -15.62
N GLU A 91 8.53 -2.36 -14.55
CA GLU A 91 8.92 -3.78 -14.43
C GLU A 91 8.11 -4.56 -13.39
N VAL A 92 7.20 -3.89 -12.69
CA VAL A 92 6.33 -4.49 -11.68
C VAL A 92 4.88 -4.31 -12.10
N LYS A 93 4.07 -5.36 -11.95
CA LYS A 93 2.63 -5.23 -12.12
C LYS A 93 2.09 -4.56 -10.86
N GLU A 94 1.59 -3.34 -11.03
CA GLU A 94 1.06 -2.49 -9.96
C GLU A 94 -0.39 -2.06 -10.25
N LEU A 95 -1.04 -1.47 -9.24
CA LEU A 95 -2.35 -0.84 -9.36
C LEU A 95 -2.36 0.48 -8.58
N GLY A 96 -3.02 1.50 -9.11
CA GLY A 96 -3.30 2.72 -8.40
C GLY A 96 -4.45 3.50 -9.01
N VAL A 97 -4.88 4.54 -8.29
CA VAL A 97 -5.91 5.48 -8.73
C VAL A 97 -5.28 6.85 -8.85
N LEU A 98 -5.50 7.47 -10.01
CA LEU A 98 -5.17 8.86 -10.27
C LEU A 98 -6.44 9.70 -10.14
N TYR A 99 -6.40 10.67 -9.24
CA TYR A 99 -7.44 11.68 -9.06
C TYR A 99 -6.96 12.97 -9.70
N THR A 100 -7.70 13.46 -10.69
CA THR A 100 -7.40 14.72 -11.37
C THR A 100 -8.45 15.76 -11.03
N ASN A 101 -8.03 17.01 -10.81
CA ASN A 101 -8.94 18.13 -10.52
C ASN A 101 -9.88 17.85 -9.33
N CYS A 102 -9.36 17.23 -8.27
CA CYS A 102 -10.13 16.83 -7.09
C CYS A 102 -9.44 17.30 -5.80
N SER A 103 -9.60 18.60 -5.49
CA SER A 103 -8.95 19.21 -4.33
C SER A 103 -9.39 18.63 -2.98
N ILE A 104 -10.61 18.10 -2.88
CA ILE A 104 -11.09 17.44 -1.64
C ILE A 104 -10.25 16.19 -1.35
N ILE A 105 -9.98 15.37 -2.38
CA ILE A 105 -9.15 14.17 -2.25
C ILE A 105 -7.68 14.55 -2.00
N ALA A 106 -7.16 15.49 -2.80
CA ALA A 106 -5.78 15.93 -2.66
C ALA A 106 -5.53 16.48 -1.24
N SER A 107 -6.40 17.37 -0.75
CA SER A 107 -6.29 17.94 0.60
C SER A 107 -6.37 16.88 1.71
N ASP A 108 -7.19 15.83 1.57
CA ASP A 108 -7.24 14.79 2.60
C ASP A 108 -5.99 13.88 2.58
N LEU A 109 -5.38 13.65 1.41
CA LEU A 109 -4.11 12.94 1.28
C LEU A 109 -2.92 13.79 1.74
N GLU A 110 -2.97 15.12 1.58
CA GLU A 110 -1.97 16.05 2.13
C GLU A 110 -1.85 15.91 3.63
N LYS A 111 -2.97 15.70 4.34
CA LYS A 111 -2.95 15.45 5.79
C LYS A 111 -2.18 14.18 6.15
N VAL A 112 -2.24 13.14 5.32
CA VAL A 112 -1.45 11.92 5.51
C VAL A 112 0.03 12.21 5.29
N HIS A 113 0.39 12.96 4.25
CA HIS A 113 1.77 13.35 4.01
C HIS A 113 2.31 14.29 5.11
N GLU A 114 1.50 15.23 5.58
CA GLU A 114 1.87 16.17 6.64
C GLU A 114 2.06 15.46 7.99
N THR A 115 1.27 14.41 8.25
CA THR A 115 1.50 13.50 9.38
C THR A 115 2.91 12.89 9.31
N TYR A 116 3.33 12.42 8.13
CA TYR A 116 4.67 11.90 7.89
C TYR A 116 5.77 12.93 8.15
N ARG A 117 5.56 14.18 7.72
CA ARG A 117 6.45 15.28 8.07
C ARG A 117 6.56 15.46 9.59
N ILE A 118 5.44 15.48 10.31
CA ILE A 118 5.44 15.65 11.77
C ILE A 118 6.22 14.50 12.45
N VAL A 119 5.87 13.24 12.14
CA VAL A 119 6.51 12.09 12.80
C VAL A 119 7.98 11.92 12.45
N SER A 120 8.47 12.50 11.35
CA SER A 120 9.91 12.54 11.05
C SER A 120 10.74 13.24 12.14
N THR A 121 10.10 14.09 12.95
CA THR A 121 10.70 14.78 14.10
C THR A 121 10.31 14.17 15.45
N GLY A 122 9.41 13.19 15.47
CA GLY A 122 8.88 12.55 16.68
C GLY A 122 7.35 12.47 16.66
N ILE A 123 6.80 11.44 17.32
CA ILE A 123 5.34 11.33 17.51
C ILE A 123 4.91 12.41 18.51
N PRO A 124 3.89 13.23 18.20
CA PRO A 124 3.38 14.22 19.15
C PRO A 124 2.94 13.56 20.47
N PRO A 125 3.42 14.03 21.63
CA PRO A 125 3.21 13.34 22.91
C PRO A 125 1.78 13.49 23.47
N THR A 126 1.04 14.53 23.09
CA THR A 126 -0.27 14.84 23.69
C THR A 126 -1.38 15.09 22.69
N VAL A 127 -1.16 15.91 21.67
CA VAL A 127 -2.21 16.28 20.69
C VAL A 127 -1.62 16.47 19.30
N TRP A 128 -2.26 15.86 18.31
CA TRP A 128 -1.97 16.10 16.89
C TRP A 128 -2.41 17.51 16.48
N PRO A 129 -1.63 18.26 15.67
CA PRO A 129 -2.08 19.53 15.09
C PRO A 129 -3.42 19.37 14.35
N THR A 130 -4.33 20.32 14.54
CA THR A 130 -5.66 20.28 13.90
C THR A 130 -5.59 20.30 12.37
N THR A 131 -4.48 20.78 11.81
CA THR A 131 -4.21 20.78 10.36
C THR A 131 -4.19 19.38 9.74
N VAL A 132 -3.85 18.34 10.51
CA VAL A 132 -3.83 16.95 10.04
C VAL A 132 -5.08 16.15 10.44
N TRP A 133 -6.02 16.76 11.15
CA TRP A 133 -7.28 16.11 11.51
C TRP A 133 -8.17 15.96 10.27
N THR A 134 -8.92 14.86 10.20
CA THR A 134 -9.90 14.66 9.13
C THR A 134 -11.27 14.33 9.67
N LYS A 135 -12.30 14.85 9.01
CA LYS A 135 -13.69 14.43 9.24
C LYS A 135 -14.05 13.18 8.43
N TYR A 136 -13.22 12.80 7.46
CA TYR A 136 -13.51 11.74 6.51
C TYR A 136 -13.00 10.40 6.99
N ASN A 137 -13.92 9.46 7.19
CA ASN A 137 -13.61 8.16 7.77
C ASN A 137 -14.70 7.12 7.44
N LEU A 138 -14.55 5.93 8.02
CA LEU A 138 -15.48 4.82 7.81
C LEU A 138 -16.96 5.17 8.06
N THR A 139 -17.27 6.00 9.07
CA THR A 139 -18.65 6.37 9.42
C THR A 139 -19.10 7.67 8.77
N ASN A 140 -18.17 8.50 8.31
CA ASN A 140 -18.43 9.75 7.60
C ASN A 140 -17.56 9.85 6.34
N PRO A 141 -17.83 9.05 5.28
CA PRO A 141 -17.03 9.08 4.07
C PRO A 141 -17.28 10.37 3.26
N MET A 142 -16.32 10.77 2.43
CA MET A 142 -16.50 11.83 1.43
C MET A 142 -17.62 11.41 0.47
N VAL A 143 -18.53 12.32 0.15
CA VAL A 143 -19.50 12.16 -0.95
C VAL A 143 -18.98 12.96 -2.13
N ILE A 144 -18.64 12.27 -3.22
CA ILE A 144 -17.97 12.85 -4.39
C ILE A 144 -18.54 12.25 -5.68
N ASN A 145 -18.37 12.95 -6.80
CA ASN A 145 -18.67 12.40 -8.12
C ASN A 145 -17.36 11.96 -8.79
N LEU A 146 -17.17 10.64 -8.92
CA LEU A 146 -16.05 10.05 -9.64
C LEU A 146 -16.51 9.71 -11.06
N ASN A 147 -15.99 10.42 -12.07
CA ASN A 147 -16.35 10.23 -13.47
C ASN A 147 -17.88 10.28 -13.72
N GLY A 148 -18.57 11.22 -13.06
CA GLY A 148 -20.03 11.37 -13.15
C GLY A 148 -20.84 10.42 -12.25
N ILE A 149 -20.19 9.49 -11.55
CA ILE A 149 -20.85 8.53 -10.66
C ILE A 149 -20.75 9.02 -9.22
N LYS A 150 -21.91 9.25 -8.59
CA LYS A 150 -21.99 9.56 -7.15
C LYS A 150 -21.42 8.40 -6.34
N SER A 151 -20.35 8.69 -5.63
CA SER A 151 -19.50 7.72 -4.94
C SER A 151 -19.22 8.18 -3.51
N THR A 152 -18.92 7.21 -2.64
CA THR A 152 -18.41 7.50 -1.29
C THR A 152 -17.01 6.95 -1.12
N LEU A 153 -16.11 7.74 -0.52
CA LEU A 153 -14.70 7.37 -0.35
C LEU A 153 -14.13 7.94 0.95
N TYR A 154 -13.21 7.21 1.57
CA TYR A 154 -12.36 7.73 2.65
C TYR A 154 -10.99 7.05 2.56
N PHE A 155 -9.96 7.68 3.14
CA PHE A 155 -8.63 7.07 3.27
C PHE A 155 -8.42 6.54 4.68
N SER A 156 -7.81 5.36 4.77
CA SER A 156 -7.29 4.79 6.01
C SER A 156 -5.76 4.88 6.04
N SER A 157 -5.18 4.74 7.24
CA SER A 157 -3.73 4.65 7.39
C SER A 157 -3.31 3.79 8.58
N SER A 158 -2.03 3.43 8.59
CA SER A 158 -1.37 2.68 9.64
C SER A 158 0.09 3.16 9.78
N PRO A 159 0.73 2.94 10.94
CA PRO A 159 0.17 2.35 12.16
C PRO A 159 -0.77 3.32 12.91
N PRO A 160 -1.64 2.84 13.84
CA PRO A 160 -2.56 3.70 14.62
C PRO A 160 -1.88 4.86 15.34
N GLU A 161 -0.66 4.68 15.79
CA GLU A 161 0.17 5.68 16.45
C GLU A 161 0.52 6.87 15.53
N PHE A 162 0.40 6.68 14.21
CA PHE A 162 0.58 7.73 13.21
C PHE A 162 -0.76 8.23 12.66
N ASN A 163 -1.89 7.90 13.27
CA ASN A 163 -3.20 8.35 12.80
C ASN A 163 -3.68 9.55 13.63
N PRO A 164 -3.75 10.75 13.05
CA PRO A 164 -4.42 11.88 13.69
C PRO A 164 -5.92 11.62 13.91
N PRO A 165 -6.56 12.41 14.80
CA PRO A 165 -7.99 12.31 15.06
C PRO A 165 -8.84 12.23 13.80
N GLY A 166 -9.76 11.27 13.82
CA GLY A 166 -10.73 11.01 12.77
C GLY A 166 -10.25 10.05 11.67
N ARG A 167 -8.96 9.77 11.52
CA ARG A 167 -8.46 8.85 10.47
C ARG A 167 -8.75 7.38 10.81
N THR A 168 -9.38 6.64 9.90
CA THR A 168 -9.63 5.20 10.06
C THR A 168 -8.33 4.40 9.99
N CYS A 169 -8.16 3.41 10.86
CA CYS A 169 -7.05 2.45 10.80
C CYS A 169 -7.23 1.47 9.64
N ASP A 170 -6.15 1.14 8.91
CA ASP A 170 -6.18 0.20 7.79
C ASP A 170 -6.80 -1.16 8.16
N LEU A 171 -6.51 -1.68 9.35
CA LEU A 171 -7.08 -2.96 9.81
C LEU A 171 -8.62 -2.89 9.89
N GLU A 172 -9.18 -1.82 10.44
CA GLU A 172 -10.63 -1.67 10.53
C GLU A 172 -11.26 -1.45 9.15
N ALA A 173 -10.60 -0.73 8.24
CA ALA A 173 -11.07 -0.57 6.86
C ALA A 173 -11.14 -1.93 6.13
N ILE A 174 -10.12 -2.78 6.27
CA ILE A 174 -10.08 -4.13 5.69
C ILE A 174 -11.16 -5.01 6.31
N LEU A 175 -11.22 -5.09 7.64
CA LEU A 175 -12.20 -5.93 8.34
C LEU A 175 -13.62 -5.49 8.03
N ASN A 176 -13.90 -4.19 8.00
CA ASN A 176 -15.20 -3.68 7.62
C ASN A 176 -15.55 -4.02 6.15
N THR A 177 -14.60 -3.98 5.24
CA THR A 177 -14.81 -4.37 3.83
C THR A 177 -15.24 -5.85 3.74
N ILE A 178 -14.54 -6.74 4.45
CA ILE A 178 -14.90 -8.17 4.57
C ILE A 178 -16.28 -8.31 5.24
N ARG A 179 -16.52 -7.59 6.34
CA ARG A 179 -17.75 -7.67 7.14
C ARG A 179 -18.98 -7.25 6.33
N LYS A 180 -18.87 -6.23 5.48
CA LYS A 180 -19.98 -5.71 4.66
C LYS A 180 -20.27 -6.52 3.39
N ALA A 181 -19.32 -7.32 2.90
CA ALA A 181 -19.54 -8.19 1.75
C ALA A 181 -20.77 -9.10 1.94
N LYS A 182 -21.56 -9.28 0.87
CA LYS A 182 -22.77 -10.11 0.86
C LYS A 182 -22.73 -11.25 -0.16
N LYS A 183 -21.94 -11.12 -1.23
CA LYS A 183 -21.89 -12.13 -2.30
C LYS A 183 -20.50 -12.71 -2.47
N PHE A 184 -19.49 -11.86 -2.56
CA PHE A 184 -18.13 -12.29 -2.84
C PHE A 184 -17.08 -11.37 -2.22
N ILE A 185 -15.88 -11.92 -2.07
CA ILE A 185 -14.66 -11.21 -1.67
C ILE A 185 -13.54 -11.66 -2.59
N TYR A 186 -13.11 -10.78 -3.49
CA TYR A 186 -12.00 -11.05 -4.41
C TYR A 186 -10.82 -10.18 -4.04
N LEU A 187 -9.67 -10.79 -3.73
CA LEU A 187 -8.47 -10.06 -3.34
C LEU A 187 -7.27 -10.47 -4.21
N SER A 188 -6.39 -9.50 -4.48
CA SER A 188 -5.08 -9.76 -5.06
C SER A 188 -4.00 -9.08 -4.24
N VAL A 189 -3.03 -9.88 -3.83
CA VAL A 189 -1.93 -9.48 -2.94
C VAL A 189 -0.64 -10.17 -3.35
N MET A 190 0.50 -9.58 -2.99
CA MET A 190 1.80 -10.18 -3.28
C MET A 190 2.02 -11.46 -2.45
N ASN A 191 1.83 -11.37 -1.13
CA ASN A 191 2.07 -12.45 -0.18
C ASN A 191 0.86 -12.65 0.75
N TYR A 192 0.66 -13.88 1.21
CA TYR A 192 -0.33 -14.27 2.22
C TYR A 192 0.34 -15.11 3.31
N SER A 193 0.40 -14.60 4.53
CA SER A 193 0.91 -15.22 5.74
C SER A 193 0.25 -14.63 7.00
N PRO A 194 -0.67 -15.35 7.70
CA PRO A 194 -1.38 -14.94 8.94
C PRO A 194 -0.44 -14.79 10.14
N GLU A 195 0.54 -13.92 10.00
CA GLU A 195 1.65 -13.71 10.91
C GLU A 195 2.12 -12.25 10.86
N ILE A 196 2.52 -11.74 12.02
CA ILE A 196 3.40 -10.59 12.10
C ILE A 196 4.80 -11.07 11.74
N VAL A 197 5.24 -10.72 10.52
CA VAL A 197 6.58 -11.03 10.02
C VAL A 197 7.61 -10.14 10.71
N SER A 198 8.59 -10.76 11.36
CA SER A 198 9.72 -10.05 11.94
C SER A 198 10.81 -9.84 10.88
N TYR A 199 11.31 -8.60 10.77
CA TYR A 199 12.47 -8.29 9.93
C TYR A 199 13.81 -8.38 10.70
N HIS A 200 13.77 -8.72 11.99
CA HIS A 200 14.96 -9.03 12.78
C HIS A 200 15.19 -10.53 12.81
N SER A 201 16.38 -10.98 12.37
CA SER A 201 16.77 -12.39 12.25
C SER A 201 16.64 -13.18 13.56
N GLU A 202 16.75 -12.52 14.71
CA GLU A 202 16.67 -13.13 16.04
C GLU A 202 15.24 -13.28 16.57
N LYS A 203 14.27 -12.58 15.97
CA LYS A 203 12.87 -12.58 16.44
C LYS A 203 12.02 -13.47 15.54
N LYS A 204 11.31 -14.42 16.16
CA LYS A 204 10.36 -15.30 15.47
C LYS A 204 9.11 -14.53 15.02
N ASN A 205 8.55 -14.93 13.89
CA ASN A 205 7.22 -14.48 13.47
C ASN A 205 6.18 -14.83 14.55
N LYS A 206 5.16 -13.98 14.69
CA LYS A 206 4.05 -14.21 15.62
C LYS A 206 2.78 -14.48 14.84
N PHE A 207 2.08 -15.56 15.17
CA PHE A 207 0.78 -15.84 14.56
C PHE A 207 -0.20 -14.68 14.79
N TRP A 208 -0.90 -14.28 13.74
CA TRP A 208 -1.84 -13.17 13.75
C TRP A 208 -2.99 -13.44 12.78
N PRO A 209 -4.09 -14.07 13.26
CA PRO A 209 -5.12 -14.62 12.38
C PRO A 209 -6.23 -13.63 12.02
N VAL A 210 -6.10 -12.34 12.34
CA VAL A 210 -7.26 -11.43 12.35
C VAL A 210 -7.96 -11.35 11.00
N ILE A 211 -7.20 -11.19 9.91
CA ILE A 211 -7.77 -11.15 8.55
C ILE A 211 -8.09 -12.56 8.03
N ASP A 212 -7.27 -13.57 8.34
CA ASP A 212 -7.50 -14.98 7.96
C ASP A 212 -8.83 -15.51 8.54
N ASN A 213 -9.08 -15.27 9.83
CA ASN A 213 -10.34 -15.58 10.50
C ASN A 213 -11.52 -14.86 9.85
N ALA A 214 -11.35 -13.59 9.47
CA ALA A 214 -12.40 -12.82 8.82
C ALA A 214 -12.76 -13.39 7.43
N LEU A 215 -11.76 -13.83 6.66
CA LEU A 215 -11.97 -14.51 5.37
C LEU A 215 -12.64 -15.88 5.55
N ARG A 216 -12.20 -16.68 6.52
CA ARG A 216 -12.81 -17.98 6.84
C ARG A 216 -14.25 -17.84 7.28
N SER A 217 -14.53 -16.94 8.23
CA SER A 217 -15.88 -16.64 8.70
C SER A 217 -16.78 -16.15 7.56
N ALA A 218 -16.25 -15.29 6.68
CA ALA A 218 -16.99 -14.86 5.51
C ALA A 218 -17.42 -16.01 4.60
N ALA A 219 -16.53 -16.98 4.36
CA ALA A 219 -16.84 -18.16 3.56
C ALA A 219 -17.78 -19.13 4.29
N ILE A 220 -17.42 -19.56 5.51
CA ILE A 220 -18.12 -20.62 6.25
C ILE A 220 -19.48 -20.16 6.76
N ASP A 221 -19.50 -19.06 7.52
CA ASP A 221 -20.69 -18.65 8.27
C ASP A 221 -21.73 -17.99 7.36
N ARG A 222 -21.27 -17.38 6.27
CA ARG A 222 -22.10 -16.56 5.38
C ARG A 222 -22.20 -17.10 3.96
N GLY A 223 -21.46 -18.15 3.61
CA GLY A 223 -21.53 -18.79 2.29
C GLY A 223 -21.01 -17.93 1.15
N LEU A 224 -20.07 -17.01 1.40
CA LEU A 224 -19.53 -16.13 0.36
C LEU A 224 -18.50 -16.85 -0.51
N GLU A 225 -18.39 -16.41 -1.77
CA GLU A 225 -17.26 -16.79 -2.61
C GLU A 225 -16.04 -15.91 -2.31
N VAL A 226 -14.96 -16.52 -1.85
CA VAL A 226 -13.67 -15.87 -1.60
C VAL A 226 -12.67 -16.30 -2.68
N ARG A 227 -12.11 -15.35 -3.42
CA ARG A 227 -11.06 -15.61 -4.42
C ARG A 227 -9.79 -14.85 -4.08
N LEU A 228 -8.67 -15.55 -4.06
CA LEU A 228 -7.35 -15.01 -3.81
C LEU A 228 -6.50 -15.18 -5.07
N LEU A 229 -5.95 -14.07 -5.57
CA LEU A 229 -4.96 -14.05 -6.63
C LEU A 229 -3.61 -13.61 -6.06
N ILE A 230 -2.73 -14.58 -5.80
CA ILE A 230 -1.47 -14.40 -5.07
C ILE A 230 -0.29 -14.37 -6.02
N SER A 231 0.68 -13.47 -5.81
CA SER A 231 1.88 -13.46 -6.63
C SER A 231 2.76 -14.70 -6.40
N MET A 232 3.25 -15.31 -7.47
CA MET A 232 4.27 -16.35 -7.42
C MET A 232 5.49 -15.89 -8.22
N TRP A 233 6.61 -15.76 -7.51
CA TRP A 233 7.84 -15.15 -8.00
C TRP A 233 9.05 -15.69 -7.22
N PRO A 234 10.30 -15.43 -7.63
CA PRO A 234 11.49 -16.02 -6.99
C PRO A 234 11.64 -15.73 -5.49
N HIS A 235 11.05 -14.65 -4.99
CA HIS A 235 11.08 -14.26 -3.58
C HIS A 235 9.82 -14.65 -2.79
N THR A 236 8.93 -15.48 -3.35
CA THR A 236 7.77 -16.01 -2.64
C THR A 236 8.21 -16.77 -1.37
N PRO A 237 7.67 -16.44 -0.17
CA PRO A 237 7.99 -17.17 1.05
C PRO A 237 7.63 -18.65 0.95
N LYS A 238 8.54 -19.55 1.37
CA LYS A 238 8.33 -21.00 1.31
C LYS A 238 7.10 -21.47 2.10
N THR A 239 6.79 -20.79 3.21
CA THR A 239 5.66 -21.10 4.10
C THR A 239 4.30 -20.67 3.54
N MET A 240 4.27 -19.73 2.59
CA MET A 240 3.02 -19.17 2.04
C MET A 240 2.10 -20.26 1.45
N ARG A 241 2.68 -21.28 0.81
CA ARG A 241 1.90 -22.40 0.27
C ARG A 241 1.12 -23.12 1.37
N SER A 242 1.72 -23.32 2.54
CA SER A 242 1.05 -23.99 3.67
C SER A 242 -0.12 -23.18 4.20
N TYR A 243 0.02 -21.85 4.31
CA TYR A 243 -1.08 -20.98 4.72
C TYR A 243 -2.22 -20.97 3.71
N LEU A 244 -1.91 -20.85 2.42
CA LEU A 244 -2.92 -20.88 1.37
C LEU A 244 -3.62 -22.25 1.27
N SER A 245 -2.89 -23.35 1.46
CA SER A 245 -3.49 -24.68 1.55
C SER A 245 -4.41 -24.82 2.77
N SER A 246 -4.02 -24.29 3.93
CA SER A 246 -4.84 -24.26 5.13
C SER A 246 -6.12 -23.43 4.94
N LEU A 247 -6.03 -22.28 4.27
CA LEU A 247 -7.20 -21.47 3.94
C LEU A 247 -8.10 -22.20 2.94
N LYS A 248 -7.53 -22.83 1.91
CA LYS A 248 -8.29 -23.59 0.92
C LYS A 248 -8.95 -24.85 1.50
N ALA A 249 -8.42 -25.42 2.57
CA ALA A 249 -8.94 -26.65 3.17
C ALA A 249 -10.38 -26.52 3.69
N VAL A 250 -10.89 -25.29 3.89
CA VAL A 250 -12.29 -25.05 4.29
C VAL A 250 -13.22 -24.75 3.11
N ASP A 251 -12.74 -24.85 1.86
CA ASP A 251 -13.57 -24.75 0.65
C ASP A 251 -14.66 -25.82 0.66
N GLY A 252 -15.91 -25.43 0.36
CA GLY A 252 -17.06 -26.33 0.34
C GLY A 252 -17.68 -26.62 1.71
N ILE A 253 -17.13 -26.10 2.82
CA ILE A 253 -17.84 -26.15 4.11
C ILE A 253 -19.07 -25.23 4.03
N GLY A 254 -20.25 -25.79 4.32
CA GLY A 254 -21.51 -25.09 4.19
C GLY A 254 -21.82 -24.74 2.73
N ARG A 255 -22.01 -23.45 2.45
CA ARG A 255 -22.22 -22.92 1.08
C ARG A 255 -21.04 -22.07 0.59
N GLY A 256 -19.96 -22.01 1.36
CA GLY A 256 -18.81 -21.16 1.10
C GLY A 256 -17.89 -21.75 0.05
N HIS A 257 -17.24 -20.88 -0.72
CA HIS A 257 -16.20 -21.27 -1.67
C HIS A 257 -14.93 -20.47 -1.49
N ILE A 258 -13.78 -21.14 -1.45
CA ILE A 258 -12.46 -20.51 -1.38
C ILE A 258 -11.60 -20.98 -2.55
N ARG A 259 -11.22 -20.04 -3.41
CA ARG A 259 -10.33 -20.31 -4.56
C ARG A 259 -9.04 -19.53 -4.42
N VAL A 260 -7.92 -20.25 -4.49
CA VAL A 260 -6.59 -19.67 -4.54
C VAL A 260 -5.99 -19.91 -5.92
N ARG A 261 -5.50 -18.86 -6.57
CA ARG A 261 -4.72 -18.94 -7.81
C ARG A 261 -3.43 -18.14 -7.68
N TYR A 262 -2.40 -18.61 -8.36
CA TYR A 262 -1.15 -17.89 -8.48
C TYR A 262 -1.14 -17.02 -9.74
N PHE A 263 -0.55 -15.84 -9.63
CA PHE A 263 -0.25 -14.94 -10.74
C PHE A 263 1.27 -14.87 -10.90
N ILE A 264 1.76 -15.11 -12.12
CA ILE A 264 3.18 -15.03 -12.46
C ILE A 264 3.33 -13.93 -13.51
N VAL A 265 4.24 -13.00 -13.28
CA VAL A 265 4.69 -12.08 -14.34
C VAL A 265 5.90 -12.75 -15.01
N PRO A 266 5.78 -13.20 -16.27
CA PRO A 266 6.87 -13.90 -16.94
C PRO A 266 8.04 -12.94 -17.24
N SER A 267 9.25 -13.47 -17.32
CA SER A 267 10.41 -12.77 -17.89
C SER A 267 10.78 -13.43 -19.22
N PHE A 268 10.83 -12.64 -20.28
CA PHE A 268 11.08 -13.11 -21.64
C PHE A 268 12.54 -12.91 -22.08
N THR A 269 13.26 -11.97 -21.45
CA THR A 269 14.67 -11.70 -21.75
C THR A 269 15.59 -12.01 -20.57
N ARG A 270 16.90 -12.10 -20.82
CA ARG A 270 17.90 -12.27 -19.75
C ARG A 270 17.94 -11.03 -18.86
N GLU A 271 17.83 -9.86 -19.48
CA GLU A 271 17.92 -8.55 -18.83
C GLU A 271 16.76 -8.37 -17.84
N GLN A 272 15.53 -8.74 -18.22
CA GLN A 272 14.37 -8.74 -17.32
C GLN A 272 14.54 -9.63 -16.08
N LYS A 273 15.30 -10.73 -16.20
CA LYS A 273 15.57 -11.64 -15.06
C LYS A 273 16.61 -11.07 -14.09
N LEU A 274 17.43 -10.13 -14.53
CA LEU A 274 18.50 -9.55 -13.73
C LEU A 274 18.04 -8.38 -12.86
N ILE A 275 16.86 -7.81 -13.12
CA ILE A 275 16.30 -6.71 -12.32
C ILE A 275 15.84 -7.26 -10.96
N PRO A 276 16.48 -6.88 -9.84
CA PRO A 276 16.12 -7.38 -8.52
C PRO A 276 14.70 -6.95 -8.14
N TYR A 277 13.97 -7.84 -7.46
CA TYR A 277 12.63 -7.60 -6.95
C TYR A 277 11.58 -7.15 -7.98
N ALA A 278 11.84 -7.34 -9.28
CA ALA A 278 10.91 -7.06 -10.37
C ALA A 278 10.08 -8.28 -10.77
N ARG A 279 9.27 -8.14 -11.83
CA ARG A 279 8.52 -9.25 -12.46
C ARG A 279 7.62 -9.95 -11.45
N VAL A 280 6.87 -9.15 -10.72
CA VAL A 280 5.99 -9.57 -9.62
C VAL A 280 4.64 -8.85 -9.73
N ASN A 281 3.55 -9.53 -9.34
CA ASN A 281 2.27 -8.89 -9.10
C ASN A 281 2.28 -8.26 -7.70
N HIS A 282 2.47 -6.95 -7.65
CA HIS A 282 2.58 -6.17 -6.42
C HIS A 282 1.31 -5.38 -6.10
N ASN A 283 0.23 -5.63 -6.83
CA ASN A 283 -1.11 -5.11 -6.56
C ASN A 283 -1.57 -5.50 -5.15
N LYS A 284 -2.33 -4.61 -4.51
CA LYS A 284 -2.93 -4.80 -3.18
C LYS A 284 -4.36 -4.27 -3.21
N TYR A 285 -5.31 -5.13 -3.52
CA TYR A 285 -6.71 -4.72 -3.54
C TYR A 285 -7.64 -5.83 -3.09
N MET A 286 -8.83 -5.41 -2.66
CA MET A 286 -9.97 -6.26 -2.38
C MET A 286 -11.21 -5.62 -3.01
N VAL A 287 -12.02 -6.42 -3.69
CA VAL A 287 -13.30 -6.02 -4.26
C VAL A 287 -14.38 -6.95 -3.72
N THR A 288 -15.48 -6.36 -3.28
CA THR A 288 -16.70 -7.05 -2.87
C THR A 288 -17.85 -6.59 -3.76
N ASP A 289 -19.05 -7.10 -3.52
CA ASP A 289 -20.27 -6.66 -4.21
C ASP A 289 -20.66 -5.20 -3.95
N ASN A 290 -20.05 -4.54 -2.96
CA ASN A 290 -20.44 -3.20 -2.54
C ASN A 290 -19.28 -2.25 -2.23
N THR A 291 -18.04 -2.74 -2.15
CA THR A 291 -16.88 -1.93 -1.77
C THR A 291 -15.63 -2.34 -2.55
N GLY A 292 -14.89 -1.35 -3.05
CA GLY A 292 -13.52 -1.53 -3.50
C GLY A 292 -12.55 -0.97 -2.46
N TYR A 293 -11.53 -1.74 -2.11
CA TYR A 293 -10.40 -1.30 -1.29
C TYR A 293 -9.11 -1.43 -2.10
N ILE A 294 -8.36 -0.34 -2.19
CA ILE A 294 -7.03 -0.30 -2.79
C ILE A 294 -6.07 0.08 -1.68
N GLY A 295 -5.21 -0.86 -1.34
CA GLY A 295 -4.32 -0.76 -0.20
C GLY A 295 -2.87 -0.65 -0.61
N LYS A 296 -2.04 -0.39 0.40
CA LYS A 296 -0.59 -0.31 0.28
C LYS A 296 0.11 -1.44 1.02
N TYR A 297 -0.60 -2.11 1.92
CA TYR A 297 -0.12 -3.25 2.67
C TYR A 297 -1.22 -4.32 2.77
N TYR A 298 -0.86 -5.53 2.36
CA TYR A 298 -1.53 -6.77 2.71
C TYR A 298 -0.40 -7.77 2.92
N THR A 299 0.14 -7.80 4.12
CA THR A 299 0.61 -9.08 4.64
C THR A 299 -0.57 -9.56 5.48
N ILE A 300 -1.42 -10.38 4.86
CA ILE A 300 -2.52 -11.05 5.57
C ILE A 300 -1.90 -12.20 6.30
#